data_AF-A0A6B2L259-F1
#
_entry.id   AF-A0A6B2L259-F1
#
_cell.length_a   1.000
_cell.length_b   1.000
_cell.length_c   1.000
_cell.angle_alpha   90.00
_cell.angle_beta   90.00
_cell.angle_gamma   90.00
#
_symmetry.space_group_name_H-M   'P 1'
#
loop_
_entity.id
_entity.type
_entity.pdbx_description
1 polymer ?
#
loop_
_entity_poly.entity_id
_entity_poly.type
_entity_poly.pdbx_seq_one_letter_code
_entity_poly.pdbx_strand_id
1 'polypeptide(L)'
;MSCVFKLMDTLSKILEPYAVTEFLHKKFHLFQEQIQEYTEKPIAQFLSNFLKEGVLRSGNRKLLPILCCFQSGLFAPVLTELYDILRKNSLESQPQKDKDRYSIVVEIKENEMITVSHKRKEESRKTDPKESFQFEWKLKLEFDKRIETITKVDFKIVDWSFNHSTSPEIQKLFLSTIKNYLPPHLMFTKSWEKPAQLLNWPDELPKLIQIVDIFDIDGIPVYKSKHYRHRTVLTEAVINFISTLTRLAEGQEVADKVEAKLTENFSQNYSFSECIEKYFYLQKTKENNDIETPTMKILKSLLPHVVKPFLMDLHTNLKEYPFQLQEGSRKVHINFKRNGALVVHRCIEQSASQEPSNFFTFEWEVKFGLEGTAFSKLEVLGMEIITLSFHEQTAKKIKYELQSIFANIIQSASAFQSPVTSVSVSQLLQAVLQTLHASDKELIIQNTKFENVNVVTLLECLDRTLNLCPNLPSVFVPSKKS
;
A
#
# COMPACT_ATOMS: atom_id res chain seq x y z
N MET A 1 -11.12 26.87 17.79
CA MET A 1 -12.57 27.19 17.67
C MET A 1 -12.97 27.77 16.32
N SER A 2 -12.31 28.81 15.79
CA SER A 2 -12.58 29.35 14.44
C SER A 2 -12.61 28.27 13.34
N CYS A 3 -11.68 27.30 13.35
CA CYS A 3 -11.68 26.18 12.39
C CYS A 3 -12.88 25.26 12.51
N VAL A 4 -13.40 25.02 13.72
CA VAL A 4 -14.58 24.15 13.94
C VAL A 4 -15.82 24.80 13.36
N PHE A 5 -16.00 26.11 13.59
CA PHE A 5 -17.12 26.85 13.00
C PHE A 5 -16.99 27.00 11.48
N LYS A 6 -15.80 27.28 10.96
CA LYS A 6 -15.57 27.33 9.52
C LYS A 6 -15.85 25.97 8.86
N LEU A 7 -15.49 24.87 9.53
CA LEU A 7 -15.80 23.51 9.10
C LEU A 7 -17.30 23.24 9.14
N MET A 8 -17.99 23.59 10.23
CA MET A 8 -19.45 23.43 10.35
C MET A 8 -20.21 24.27 9.32
N ASP A 9 -19.78 25.52 9.09
CA ASP A 9 -20.33 26.41 8.08
C ASP A 9 -20.12 25.83 6.67
N THR A 10 -18.90 25.40 6.34
CA THR A 10 -18.58 24.76 5.06
C THR A 10 -19.39 23.49 4.84
N LEU A 11 -19.44 22.60 5.83
CA LEU A 11 -20.23 21.36 5.77
C LEU A 11 -21.72 21.67 5.66
N SER A 12 -22.24 22.67 6.37
CA SER A 12 -23.65 23.05 6.26
C SER A 12 -24.00 23.54 4.86
N LYS A 13 -23.16 24.39 4.27
CA LYS A 13 -23.35 24.93 2.91
C LYS A 13 -23.36 23.83 1.85
N ILE A 14 -22.53 22.80 2.03
CA ILE A 14 -22.42 21.69 1.08
C ILE A 14 -23.54 20.67 1.28
N LEU A 15 -23.90 20.37 2.53
CA LEU A 15 -24.83 19.29 2.85
C LEU A 15 -26.29 19.72 2.77
N GLU A 16 -26.63 20.95 3.21
CA GLU A 16 -27.99 21.50 3.20
C GLU A 16 -28.00 23.05 3.18
N PRO A 17 -28.32 23.72 2.06
CA PRO A 17 -27.82 25.07 1.77
C PRO A 17 -28.51 26.29 2.42
N TYR A 18 -29.62 26.19 3.18
CA TYR A 18 -30.37 27.41 3.57
C TYR A 18 -30.65 27.62 5.07
N ALA A 19 -31.33 26.70 5.76
CA ALA A 19 -31.77 26.98 7.15
C ALA A 19 -30.64 26.89 8.20
N VAL A 20 -29.61 26.09 7.94
CA VAL A 20 -28.54 25.80 8.91
C VAL A 20 -27.43 26.83 8.84
N THR A 21 -27.07 27.30 7.65
CA THR A 21 -26.04 28.33 7.48
C THR A 21 -26.42 29.63 8.20
N GLU A 22 -27.68 30.04 8.14
CA GLU A 22 -28.18 31.23 8.84
C GLU A 22 -28.17 31.06 10.37
N PHE A 23 -28.60 29.89 10.88
CA PHE A 23 -28.54 29.57 12.30
C PHE A 23 -27.10 29.51 12.82
N LEU A 24 -26.20 28.85 12.08
CA LEU A 24 -24.78 28.76 12.41
C LEU A 24 -24.13 30.14 12.43
N HIS A 25 -24.42 31.01 11.45
CA HIS A 25 -23.93 32.39 11.42
C HIS A 25 -24.43 33.20 12.63
N LYS A 26 -25.73 33.13 12.96
CA LYS A 26 -26.33 33.88 14.07
C LYS A 26 -25.79 33.45 15.44
N LYS A 27 -25.64 32.14 15.65
CA LYS A 27 -25.09 31.59 16.90
C LYS A 27 -23.57 31.70 16.98
N PHE A 28 -22.86 31.69 15.85
CA PHE A 28 -21.42 31.98 15.82
C PHE A 28 -21.14 33.41 16.25
N HIS A 29 -21.95 34.38 15.83
CA HIS A 29 -21.83 35.77 16.29
C HIS A 29 -22.00 35.88 17.82
N LEU A 30 -23.07 35.26 18.36
CA LEU A 30 -23.30 35.17 19.81
C LEU A 30 -22.15 34.48 20.56
N PHE A 31 -21.54 33.46 19.96
CA PHE A 31 -20.40 32.77 20.54
C PHE A 31 -19.10 33.59 20.49
N GLN A 32 -18.86 34.35 19.42
CA GLN A 32 -17.72 35.26 19.32
C GLN A 32 -17.79 36.36 20.39
N GLU A 33 -19.00 36.86 20.67
CA GLU A 33 -19.27 37.80 21.76
C GLU A 33 -19.00 37.15 23.13
N GLN A 34 -19.45 35.91 23.34
CA GLN A 34 -19.27 35.19 24.61
C GLN A 34 -17.83 34.71 24.86
N ILE A 35 -17.06 34.36 23.82
CA ILE A 35 -15.68 33.87 23.97
C ILE A 35 -14.74 34.92 24.57
N GLN A 36 -15.02 36.21 24.39
CA GLN A 36 -14.18 37.28 24.95
C GLN A 36 -14.15 37.26 26.48
N GLU A 37 -15.07 36.55 27.13
CA GLU A 37 -15.23 36.54 28.59
C GLU A 37 -14.75 35.24 29.30
N TYR A 38 -14.31 34.18 28.60
CA TYR A 38 -14.15 32.85 29.23
C TYR A 38 -12.81 32.10 28.97
N THR A 39 -12.34 31.38 30.00
CA THR A 39 -11.15 30.50 30.01
C THR A 39 -11.50 29.02 29.67
N GLU A 40 -10.86 28.44 28.65
CA GLU A 40 -10.82 27.05 28.11
C GLU A 40 -11.86 25.95 28.50
N LYS A 41 -12.33 25.81 29.74
CA LYS A 41 -13.27 24.76 30.18
C LYS A 41 -14.73 24.85 29.63
N PRO A 42 -15.33 26.02 29.33
CA PRO A 42 -16.71 26.10 28.85
C PRO A 42 -16.87 25.81 27.35
N ILE A 43 -15.77 25.64 26.60
CA ILE A 43 -15.82 25.44 25.14
C ILE A 43 -16.43 24.08 24.77
N ALA A 44 -16.04 23.01 25.45
CA ALA A 44 -16.58 21.67 25.20
C ALA A 44 -18.07 21.56 25.56
N GLN A 45 -18.46 22.20 26.66
CA GLN A 45 -19.85 22.24 27.12
C GLN A 45 -20.72 23.13 26.22
N PHE A 46 -20.19 24.25 25.75
CA PHE A 46 -20.82 25.08 24.73
C PHE A 46 -21.00 24.30 23.41
N LEU A 47 -19.97 23.62 22.91
CA LEU A 47 -20.08 22.81 21.69
C LEU A 47 -21.11 21.69 21.86
N SER A 48 -21.14 21.02 23.01
CA SER A 48 -22.14 20.01 23.32
C SER A 48 -23.56 20.58 23.32
N ASN A 49 -23.77 21.73 23.96
CA ASN A 49 -25.06 22.42 23.98
C ASN A 49 -25.44 22.95 22.59
N PHE A 50 -24.48 23.46 21.83
CA PHE A 50 -24.67 23.95 20.46
C PHE A 50 -25.09 22.83 19.50
N LEU A 51 -24.46 21.66 19.59
CA LEU A 51 -24.84 20.48 18.82
C LEU A 51 -26.22 19.96 19.25
N LYS A 52 -26.51 19.98 20.55
CA LYS A 52 -27.82 19.54 21.10
C LYS A 52 -28.97 20.50 20.78
N GLU A 53 -28.74 21.80 20.79
CA GLU A 53 -29.78 22.82 20.60
C GLU A 53 -29.92 23.25 19.14
N GLY A 54 -28.83 23.26 18.38
CA GLY A 54 -28.80 23.76 17.00
C GLY A 54 -28.93 22.67 15.95
N VAL A 55 -28.05 21.67 16.00
CA VAL A 55 -27.98 20.64 14.94
C VAL A 55 -29.12 19.63 15.07
N LEU A 56 -29.46 19.20 16.29
CA LEU A 56 -30.59 18.29 16.51
C LEU A 56 -31.96 18.93 16.27
N ARG A 57 -32.15 20.22 16.61
CA ARG A 57 -33.44 20.93 16.42
C ARG A 57 -33.66 21.43 14.99
N SER A 58 -32.59 21.68 14.23
CA SER A 58 -32.69 22.13 12.82
C SER A 58 -33.05 21.00 11.85
N GLY A 59 -33.17 19.74 12.32
CA GLY A 59 -33.50 18.60 11.47
C GLY A 59 -32.34 18.12 10.59
N ASN A 60 -31.13 18.69 10.74
CA ASN A 60 -29.97 18.31 9.94
C ASN A 60 -29.37 16.99 10.42
N ARG A 61 -29.99 15.90 9.96
CA ARG A 61 -29.61 14.51 10.28
C ARG A 61 -28.24 14.13 9.73
N LYS A 62 -27.72 14.87 8.75
CA LYS A 62 -26.50 14.58 7.99
C LYS A 62 -25.22 15.10 8.65
N LEU A 63 -25.26 16.28 9.26
CA LEU A 63 -24.08 16.92 9.86
C LEU A 63 -23.62 16.24 11.15
N LEU A 64 -24.57 15.82 12.00
CA LEU A 64 -24.25 15.25 13.30
C LEU A 64 -23.43 13.95 13.22
N PRO A 65 -23.76 12.96 12.37
CA PRO A 65 -22.93 11.76 12.19
C PRO A 65 -21.49 12.07 11.78
N ILE A 66 -21.27 13.06 10.90
CA ILE A 66 -19.93 13.49 10.49
C ILE A 66 -19.16 14.08 11.66
N LEU A 67 -19.80 14.95 12.45
CA LEU A 67 -19.16 15.56 13.62
C LEU A 67 -18.86 14.54 14.73
N CYS A 68 -19.72 13.52 14.89
CA CYS A 68 -19.45 12.39 15.79
C CYS A 68 -18.19 11.62 15.39
N CYS A 69 -17.84 11.58 14.10
CA CYS A 69 -16.59 10.96 13.66
C CYS A 69 -15.34 11.63 14.22
N PHE A 70 -15.41 12.92 14.56
CA PHE A 70 -14.24 13.64 15.07
C PHE A 70 -13.88 13.26 16.51
N GLN A 71 -14.75 12.52 17.19
CA GLN A 71 -14.50 12.02 18.54
C GLN A 71 -13.53 10.84 18.51
N SER A 72 -12.49 10.92 19.33
CA SER A 72 -11.48 9.86 19.46
C SER A 72 -12.05 8.52 19.91
N GLY A 73 -13.19 8.53 20.62
CA GLY A 73 -13.89 7.33 21.06
C GLY A 73 -14.32 6.42 19.90
N LEU A 74 -14.60 6.97 18.71
CA LEU A 74 -15.06 6.18 17.57
C LEU A 74 -13.98 5.22 17.06
N PHE A 75 -12.71 5.62 17.14
CA PHE A 75 -11.59 4.85 16.60
C PHE A 75 -10.66 4.29 17.67
N ALA A 76 -10.98 4.50 18.94
CA ALA A 76 -10.24 3.96 20.07
C ALA A 76 -10.09 2.43 20.01
N PRO A 77 -11.11 1.61 19.68
CA PRO A 77 -10.95 0.15 19.69
C PRO A 77 -9.87 -0.35 18.73
N VAL A 78 -9.84 0.19 17.50
CA VAL A 78 -8.88 -0.20 16.47
C VAL A 78 -7.46 0.25 16.82
N LEU A 79 -7.32 1.45 17.39
CA LEU A 79 -6.02 1.92 17.86
C LEU A 79 -5.53 1.13 19.08
N THR A 80 -6.42 0.76 19.99
CA THR A 80 -6.08 -0.08 21.15
C THR A 80 -5.56 -1.43 20.68
N GLU A 81 -6.23 -2.07 19.72
CA GLU A 81 -5.77 -3.34 19.15
C GLU A 81 -4.37 -3.20 18.53
N LEU A 82 -4.14 -2.17 17.70
CA LEU A 82 -2.84 -1.91 17.10
C LEU A 82 -1.77 -1.69 18.18
N TYR A 83 -2.05 -0.85 19.18
CA TYR A 83 -1.10 -0.58 20.27
C TYR A 83 -0.84 -1.80 21.14
N ASP A 84 -1.83 -2.66 21.36
CA ASP A 84 -1.65 -3.89 22.11
C ASP A 84 -0.79 -4.90 21.33
N ILE A 85 -1.00 -5.01 20.02
CA ILE A 85 -0.16 -5.84 19.15
C ILE A 85 1.28 -5.33 19.12
N LEU A 86 1.47 -4.01 18.97
CA LEU A 86 2.79 -3.38 19.03
C LEU A 86 3.47 -3.61 20.38
N ARG A 87 2.75 -3.39 21.50
CA ARG A 87 3.25 -3.60 22.87
C ARG A 87 3.61 -5.06 23.14
N LYS A 88 2.79 -6.02 22.69
CA LYS A 88 3.07 -7.46 22.82
C LYS A 88 4.37 -7.88 22.13
N ASN A 89 4.77 -7.14 21.08
CA ASN A 89 6.02 -7.35 20.36
C ASN A 89 7.15 -6.41 20.83
N SER A 90 7.02 -5.78 22.01
CA SER A 90 8.00 -4.83 22.57
C SER A 90 8.26 -3.59 21.72
N LEU A 91 7.33 -3.26 20.80
CA LEU A 91 7.39 -2.09 19.93
C LEU A 91 6.53 -0.97 20.51
N GLU A 92 7.02 -0.26 21.51
CA GLU A 92 6.26 0.85 22.07
C GLU A 92 6.25 2.06 21.14
N SER A 93 5.06 2.61 20.88
CA SER A 93 4.88 3.82 20.07
C SER A 93 4.10 4.91 20.82
N GLN A 94 4.29 6.14 20.38
CA GLN A 94 3.57 7.31 20.84
C GLN A 94 3.31 8.27 19.70
N PRO A 95 2.32 9.14 19.85
CA PRO A 95 2.15 10.25 18.95
C PRO A 95 3.40 11.11 19.01
N GLN A 96 4.00 11.40 17.87
CA GLN A 96 5.13 12.32 17.76
C GLN A 96 4.69 13.75 18.25
N LYS A 97 5.57 14.79 18.37
CA LYS A 97 5.23 16.14 18.97
C LYS A 97 4.89 17.43 18.13
N ASP A 98 5.44 17.71 16.93
CA ASP A 98 4.96 18.64 15.83
C ASP A 98 3.44 18.80 15.48
N LYS A 99 3.12 19.82 14.68
CA LYS A 99 1.74 20.29 14.42
C LYS A 99 0.96 19.55 13.32
N ASP A 100 1.62 18.87 12.38
CA ASP A 100 0.97 18.24 11.21
C ASP A 100 0.54 16.78 11.44
N ARG A 101 0.29 16.44 12.70
CA ARG A 101 0.35 15.04 13.12
C ARG A 101 -0.97 14.30 13.10
N TYR A 102 -2.07 15.02 13.12
CA TYR A 102 -3.41 14.44 13.06
C TYR A 102 -4.24 15.30 12.13
N SER A 103 -4.78 14.68 11.09
CA SER A 103 -5.68 15.35 10.16
C SER A 103 -6.96 14.56 10.03
N ILE A 104 -8.05 15.31 9.89
CA ILE A 104 -9.35 14.76 9.53
C ILE A 104 -9.74 15.39 8.22
N VAL A 105 -10.01 14.56 7.22
CA VAL A 105 -10.44 14.98 5.89
C VAL A 105 -11.85 14.46 5.67
N VAL A 106 -12.78 15.36 5.37
CA VAL A 106 -14.13 15.02 4.93
C VAL A 106 -14.19 15.22 3.42
N GLU A 107 -14.44 14.16 2.69
CA GLU A 107 -14.57 14.15 1.24
C GLU A 107 -16.02 13.83 0.87
N ILE A 108 -16.62 14.65 0.01
CA ILE A 108 -17.97 14.47 -0.50
C ILE A 108 -17.82 14.16 -1.99
N LYS A 109 -18.13 12.92 -2.37
CA LYS A 109 -18.01 12.47 -3.76
C LYS A 109 -19.22 12.89 -4.60
N GLU A 110 -19.06 12.88 -5.92
CA GLU A 110 -20.10 13.26 -6.89
C GLU A 110 -21.42 12.48 -6.74
N ASN A 111 -21.36 11.27 -6.17
CA ASN A 111 -22.54 10.44 -5.92
C ASN A 111 -23.17 10.64 -4.53
N GLU A 112 -22.84 11.75 -3.85
CA GLU A 112 -23.26 12.11 -2.50
C GLU A 112 -22.78 11.13 -1.40
N MET A 113 -21.81 10.27 -1.70
CA MET A 113 -21.16 9.48 -0.65
C MET A 113 -20.17 10.34 0.12
N ILE A 114 -20.28 10.28 1.44
CA ILE A 114 -19.38 11.00 2.34
C ILE A 114 -18.35 10.05 2.89
N THR A 115 -17.10 10.48 2.83
CA THR A 115 -15.98 9.79 3.43
C THR A 115 -15.37 10.68 4.51
N VAL A 116 -15.25 10.16 5.72
CA VAL A 116 -14.46 10.79 6.79
C VAL A 116 -13.16 9.99 6.97
N SER A 117 -12.03 10.66 6.79
CA SER A 117 -10.71 10.06 6.90
C SER A 117 -9.91 10.68 8.04
N HIS A 118 -9.47 9.87 8.99
CA HIS A 118 -8.53 10.24 10.04
C HIS A 118 -7.15 9.78 9.64
N LYS A 119 -6.13 10.62 9.81
CA LYS A 119 -4.74 10.26 9.52
C LYS A 119 -3.85 10.73 10.66
N ARG A 120 -2.95 9.87 11.16
CA ARG A 120 -2.03 10.25 12.23
C ARG A 120 -0.64 9.63 12.09
N LYS A 121 0.41 10.40 12.39
CA LYS A 121 1.77 9.87 12.53
C LYS A 121 2.12 9.53 13.98
N GLU A 122 2.83 8.43 14.14
CA GLU A 122 3.30 7.84 15.39
C GLU A 122 4.82 7.61 15.29
N GLU A 123 5.51 7.64 16.42
CA GLU A 123 6.94 7.32 16.54
C GLU A 123 7.19 6.34 17.68
N SER A 124 8.30 5.59 17.59
CA SER A 124 8.78 4.74 18.67
C SER A 124 9.02 5.55 19.96
N ARG A 125 8.63 5.01 21.12
CA ARG A 125 8.99 5.60 22.43
C ARG A 125 10.45 5.38 22.82
N LYS A 126 11.12 4.45 22.14
CA LYS A 126 12.49 4.05 22.46
C LYS A 126 13.46 5.19 22.17
N THR A 127 14.33 5.45 23.14
CA THR A 127 15.41 6.45 23.01
C THR A 127 16.59 5.91 22.23
N ASP A 128 16.75 4.59 22.13
CA ASP A 128 17.82 3.97 21.33
C ASP A 128 17.53 4.18 19.84
N PRO A 129 18.43 4.86 19.09
CA PRO A 129 18.31 5.00 17.64
C PRO A 129 18.17 3.67 16.89
N LYS A 130 18.70 2.57 17.45
CA LYS A 130 18.59 1.22 16.87
C LYS A 130 17.19 0.64 16.94
N GLU A 131 16.35 1.14 17.85
CA GLU A 131 14.95 0.73 18.01
C GLU A 131 13.98 1.79 17.48
N SER A 132 14.48 2.81 16.78
CA SER A 132 13.67 3.94 16.32
C SER A 132 12.88 3.60 15.06
N PHE A 133 11.59 3.92 15.05
CA PHE A 133 10.72 3.81 13.87
C PHE A 133 9.62 4.88 13.90
N GLN A 134 9.07 5.20 12.73
CA GLN A 134 7.90 6.06 12.60
C GLN A 134 6.90 5.43 11.63
N PHE A 135 5.61 5.66 11.86
CA PHE A 135 4.57 5.19 10.95
C PHE A 135 3.36 6.11 10.94
N GLU A 136 2.59 6.04 9.87
CA GLU A 136 1.37 6.80 9.69
C GLU A 136 0.21 5.85 9.45
N TRP A 137 -0.87 6.00 10.22
CA TRP A 137 -2.10 5.25 10.02
C TRP A 137 -3.20 6.14 9.46
N LYS A 138 -4.14 5.53 8.73
CA LYS A 138 -5.34 6.14 8.20
C LYS A 138 -6.56 5.27 8.51
N LEU A 139 -7.56 5.85 9.15
CA LEU A 139 -8.90 5.28 9.28
C LEU A 139 -9.84 5.99 8.32
N LYS A 140 -10.57 5.24 7.50
CA LYS A 140 -11.55 5.74 6.56
C LYS A 140 -12.93 5.18 6.91
N LEU A 141 -13.90 6.08 7.01
CA LEU A 141 -15.31 5.77 7.25
C LEU A 141 -16.10 6.25 6.03
N GLU A 142 -16.75 5.33 5.32
CA GLU A 142 -17.65 5.66 4.22
C GLU A 142 -19.10 5.54 4.70
N PHE A 143 -19.89 6.54 4.36
CA PHE A 143 -21.30 6.61 4.69
C PHE A 143 -22.16 6.34 3.47
N ASP A 144 -23.38 5.86 3.70
CA ASP A 144 -24.41 5.86 2.67
C ASP A 144 -24.81 7.30 2.30
N LYS A 145 -25.56 7.47 1.21
CA LYS A 145 -25.98 8.80 0.71
C LYS A 145 -26.77 9.62 1.74
N ARG A 146 -27.41 8.93 2.69
CA ARG A 146 -28.20 9.54 3.77
C ARG A 146 -27.39 9.81 5.03
N ILE A 147 -26.18 9.26 5.13
CA ILE A 147 -25.28 9.35 6.30
C ILE A 147 -25.97 8.80 7.56
N GLU A 148 -26.84 7.82 7.36
CA GLU A 148 -27.54 7.12 8.45
C GLU A 148 -26.68 5.95 8.94
N THR A 149 -25.91 5.35 8.04
CA THR A 149 -25.11 4.16 8.34
C THR A 149 -23.70 4.27 7.76
N ILE A 150 -22.74 3.71 8.50
CA ILE A 150 -21.38 3.50 7.99
C ILE A 150 -21.44 2.26 7.10
N THR A 151 -21.22 2.43 5.81
CA THR A 151 -21.24 1.34 4.82
C THR A 151 -19.89 0.64 4.75
N LYS A 152 -18.81 1.34 5.10
CA LYS A 152 -17.45 0.77 5.08
C LYS A 152 -16.55 1.42 6.12
N VAL A 153 -15.77 0.59 6.80
CA VAL A 153 -14.68 0.99 7.68
C VAL A 153 -13.39 0.38 7.14
N ASP A 154 -12.34 1.19 6.98
CA ASP A 154 -11.04 0.75 6.49
C ASP A 154 -9.93 1.38 7.33
N PHE A 155 -9.16 0.56 8.05
CA PHE A 155 -8.03 1.00 8.85
C PHE A 155 -6.74 0.42 8.30
N LYS A 156 -5.78 1.29 7.95
CA LYS A 156 -4.52 0.90 7.32
C LYS A 156 -3.35 1.74 7.81
N ILE A 157 -2.16 1.16 7.79
CA ILE A 157 -0.91 1.91 7.84
C ILE A 157 -0.57 2.36 6.43
N VAL A 158 -0.44 3.68 6.25
CA VAL A 158 -0.28 4.33 4.94
C VAL A 158 1.14 4.80 4.68
N ASP A 159 1.99 4.85 5.71
CA ASP A 159 3.40 5.20 5.57
C ASP A 159 4.20 4.64 6.76
N TRP A 160 5.51 4.43 6.56
CA TRP A 160 6.46 4.19 7.64
C TRP A 160 7.89 4.54 7.22
N SER A 161 8.73 4.78 8.21
CA SER A 161 10.15 5.02 8.02
C SER A 161 10.97 4.45 9.18
N PHE A 162 12.20 4.08 8.86
CA PHE A 162 13.20 3.67 9.84
C PHE A 162 14.33 4.70 9.84
N ASN A 163 14.95 4.87 10.99
CA ASN A 163 16.18 5.62 11.09
C ASN A 163 17.31 4.83 10.40
N HIS A 164 18.32 5.53 9.86
CA HIS A 164 19.51 4.90 9.28
C HIS A 164 20.23 3.98 10.27
N SER A 165 20.07 4.22 11.57
CA SER A 165 20.63 3.42 12.66
C SER A 165 19.73 2.26 13.12
N THR A 166 18.49 2.16 12.65
CA THR A 166 17.53 1.13 13.11
C THR A 166 18.00 -0.27 12.74
N SER A 167 18.01 -1.19 13.71
CA SER A 167 18.53 -2.53 13.49
C SER A 167 17.64 -3.35 12.53
N PRO A 168 18.22 -4.24 11.71
CA PRO A 168 17.45 -5.11 10.81
C PRO A 168 16.41 -5.99 11.53
N GLU A 169 16.70 -6.38 12.77
CA GLU A 169 15.80 -7.18 13.62
C GLU A 169 14.54 -6.40 13.97
N ILE A 170 14.69 -5.14 14.37
CA ILE A 170 13.56 -4.24 14.68
C ILE A 170 12.76 -3.95 13.41
N GLN A 171 13.42 -3.71 12.28
CA GLN A 171 12.73 -3.52 11.00
C GLN A 171 11.87 -4.73 10.65
N LYS A 172 12.43 -5.94 10.77
CA LYS A 172 11.71 -7.19 10.50
C LYS A 172 10.54 -7.39 11.47
N LEU A 173 10.77 -7.17 12.77
CA LEU A 173 9.75 -7.32 13.81
C LEU A 173 8.60 -6.32 13.63
N PHE A 174 8.91 -5.06 13.32
CA PHE A 174 7.91 -4.04 13.05
C PHE A 174 7.06 -4.44 11.84
N LEU A 175 7.69 -4.73 10.69
CA LEU A 175 6.98 -5.12 9.47
C LEU A 175 6.12 -6.38 9.65
N SER A 176 6.59 -7.39 10.41
CA SER A 176 5.77 -8.56 10.71
C SER A 176 4.59 -8.24 11.62
N THR A 177 4.77 -7.31 12.56
CA THR A 177 3.75 -6.90 13.53
C THR A 177 2.62 -6.12 12.84
N ILE A 178 2.95 -5.26 11.89
CA ILE A 178 1.97 -4.39 11.22
C ILE A 178 1.41 -4.95 9.90
N LYS A 179 1.86 -6.13 9.47
CA LYS A 179 1.56 -6.72 8.16
C LYS A 179 0.07 -6.68 7.79
N ASN A 180 -0.80 -7.02 8.74
CA ASN A 180 -2.24 -7.10 8.50
C ASN A 180 -2.91 -5.73 8.27
N TYR A 181 -2.23 -4.65 8.63
CA TYR A 181 -2.70 -3.27 8.44
C TYR A 181 -2.08 -2.62 7.21
N LEU A 182 -1.13 -3.29 6.54
CA LEU A 182 -0.46 -2.74 5.38
C LEU A 182 -1.26 -3.00 4.09
N PRO A 183 -1.55 -1.95 3.30
CA PRO A 183 -1.98 -2.15 1.92
C PRO A 183 -0.88 -2.92 1.18
N PRO A 184 -1.19 -3.98 0.41
CA PRO A 184 -0.13 -4.78 -0.20
C PRO A 184 0.75 -3.95 -1.14
N HIS A 185 0.18 -2.96 -1.85
CA HIS A 185 0.92 -2.04 -2.73
C HIS A 185 2.00 -1.22 -1.99
N LEU A 186 1.78 -0.88 -0.72
CA LEU A 186 2.66 0.04 0.01
C LEU A 186 4.04 -0.57 0.23
N MET A 187 4.12 -1.89 0.43
CA MET A 187 5.40 -2.60 0.52
C MET A 187 6.20 -2.55 -0.80
N PHE A 188 5.51 -2.57 -1.94
CA PHE A 188 6.15 -2.40 -3.26
C PHE A 188 6.61 -0.96 -3.45
N THR A 189 5.78 0.02 -3.08
CA THR A 189 6.13 1.44 -3.12
C THR A 189 7.35 1.74 -2.27
N LYS A 190 7.44 1.21 -1.04
CA LYS A 190 8.63 1.40 -0.19
C LYS A 190 9.88 0.74 -0.72
N SER A 191 9.74 -0.43 -1.32
CA SER A 191 10.85 -1.10 -2.00
C SER A 191 11.33 -0.26 -3.19
N TRP A 192 10.39 0.38 -3.91
CA TRP A 192 10.64 1.27 -5.04
C TRP A 192 11.22 2.64 -4.66
N GLU A 193 10.84 3.21 -3.52
CA GLU A 193 11.33 4.52 -3.06
C GLU A 193 12.83 4.53 -2.78
N LYS A 194 13.46 3.35 -2.61
CA LYS A 194 14.91 3.27 -2.41
C LYS A 194 15.62 3.87 -3.64
N PRO A 195 16.46 4.90 -3.47
CA PRO A 195 17.15 5.54 -4.58
C PRO A 195 17.98 4.52 -5.37
N ALA A 196 17.91 4.58 -6.72
CA ALA A 196 18.63 3.70 -7.63
C ALA A 196 20.12 3.61 -7.25
N GLN A 197 20.69 4.72 -6.81
CA GLN A 197 22.12 4.87 -6.55
C GLN A 197 22.58 4.08 -5.30
N LEU A 198 21.66 3.67 -4.43
CA LEU A 198 21.96 2.86 -3.24
C LEU A 198 21.83 1.34 -3.51
N LEU A 199 21.67 0.96 -4.78
CA LEU A 199 21.53 -0.41 -5.22
C LEU A 199 22.88 -0.92 -5.74
N ASN A 200 23.16 -2.19 -5.47
CA ASN A 200 24.41 -2.83 -5.83
C ASN A 200 24.40 -3.24 -7.32
N TRP A 201 24.45 -2.25 -8.21
CA TRP A 201 24.42 -2.47 -9.65
C TRP A 201 25.54 -3.35 -10.20
N PRO A 202 26.79 -3.28 -9.71
CA PRO A 202 27.86 -4.18 -10.17
C PRO A 202 27.48 -5.66 -10.08
N ASP A 203 26.80 -6.05 -9.00
CA ASP A 203 26.41 -7.44 -8.77
C ASP A 203 25.06 -7.80 -9.41
N GLU A 204 24.13 -6.85 -9.45
CA GLU A 204 22.77 -7.11 -9.92
C GLU A 204 22.62 -7.03 -11.44
N LEU A 205 23.29 -6.07 -12.09
CA LEU A 205 23.14 -5.84 -13.53
C LEU A 205 23.54 -7.06 -14.38
N PRO A 206 24.66 -7.78 -14.11
CA PRO A 206 24.99 -9.01 -14.82
C PRO A 206 23.94 -10.11 -14.69
N LYS A 207 23.19 -10.16 -13.59
CA LYS A 207 22.10 -11.13 -13.40
C LYS A 207 20.86 -10.71 -14.18
N LEU A 208 20.53 -9.41 -14.17
CA LEU A 208 19.37 -8.87 -14.87
C LEU A 208 19.43 -9.10 -16.38
N ILE A 209 20.57 -8.83 -17.02
CA ILE A 209 20.72 -9.01 -18.47
C ILE A 209 20.53 -10.47 -18.93
N GLN A 210 20.65 -11.43 -18.01
CA GLN A 210 20.50 -12.86 -18.30
C GLN A 210 19.07 -13.35 -18.13
N ILE A 211 18.17 -12.53 -17.59
CA ILE A 211 16.78 -12.91 -17.31
C ILE A 211 15.76 -11.94 -17.94
N VAL A 212 16.21 -10.81 -18.48
CA VAL A 212 15.33 -9.76 -19.02
C VAL A 212 15.18 -9.88 -20.54
N ASP A 213 13.94 -9.90 -21.01
CA ASP A 213 13.57 -9.70 -22.41
C ASP A 213 12.86 -8.34 -22.57
N ILE A 214 13.21 -7.59 -23.61
CA ILE A 214 12.64 -6.26 -23.89
C ILE A 214 11.90 -6.29 -25.23
N PHE A 215 10.66 -5.84 -25.18
CA PHE A 215 9.77 -5.71 -26.32
C PHE A 215 9.44 -4.23 -26.53
N ASP A 216 9.47 -3.79 -27.79
CA ASP A 216 9.08 -2.42 -28.14
C ASP A 216 7.56 -2.21 -28.10
N ILE A 217 7.11 -1.05 -28.59
CA ILE A 217 5.71 -0.62 -28.57
C ILE A 217 4.83 -1.52 -29.46
N ASP A 218 5.41 -2.16 -30.47
CA ASP A 218 4.73 -3.07 -31.40
C ASP A 218 4.80 -4.54 -30.92
N GLY A 219 5.41 -4.79 -29.76
CA GLY A 219 5.59 -6.12 -29.20
C GLY A 219 6.73 -6.90 -29.87
N ILE A 220 7.61 -6.24 -30.63
CA ILE A 220 8.74 -6.88 -31.27
C ILE A 220 9.89 -6.98 -30.26
N PRO A 221 10.51 -8.17 -30.10
CA PRO A 221 11.63 -8.32 -29.18
C PRO A 221 12.86 -7.58 -29.70
N VAL A 222 13.28 -6.54 -28.98
CA VAL A 222 14.49 -5.75 -29.30
C VAL A 222 15.70 -6.18 -28.47
N TYR A 223 15.47 -6.85 -27.34
CA TYR A 223 16.52 -7.48 -26.53
C TYR A 223 16.02 -8.82 -26.02
N LYS A 224 16.87 -9.85 -26.13
CA LYS A 224 16.62 -11.17 -25.56
C LYS A 224 17.74 -11.54 -24.61
N SER A 225 17.35 -11.99 -23.43
CA SER A 225 18.21 -12.57 -22.43
C SER A 225 19.05 -13.72 -23.02
N LYS A 226 20.33 -13.74 -22.64
CA LYS A 226 21.29 -14.79 -23.01
C LYS A 226 22.17 -15.09 -21.81
N HIS A 227 22.68 -16.31 -21.71
CA HIS A 227 23.70 -16.65 -20.73
C HIS A 227 25.08 -16.22 -21.21
N TYR A 228 25.79 -15.44 -20.39
CA TYR A 228 27.10 -14.91 -20.71
C TYR A 228 28.16 -15.55 -19.81
N ARG A 229 29.09 -16.31 -20.41
CA ARG A 229 30.19 -16.98 -19.68
C ARG A 229 31.49 -16.18 -19.65
N HIS A 230 31.66 -15.20 -20.54
CA HIS A 230 32.89 -14.42 -20.70
C HIS A 230 32.69 -12.94 -20.41
N ARG A 231 33.68 -12.31 -19.76
CA ARG A 231 33.61 -10.92 -19.28
C ARG A 231 33.56 -9.87 -20.40
N THR A 232 34.26 -10.07 -21.51
CA THR A 232 34.21 -9.16 -22.67
C THR A 232 32.80 -9.13 -23.28
N VAL A 233 32.19 -10.32 -23.44
CA VAL A 233 30.81 -10.45 -23.93
C VAL A 233 29.81 -9.82 -22.95
N LEU A 234 30.10 -9.90 -21.65
CA LEU A 234 29.29 -9.26 -20.60
C LEU A 234 29.27 -7.73 -20.73
N THR A 235 30.43 -7.11 -20.99
CA THR A 235 30.53 -5.65 -21.17
C THR A 235 29.69 -5.16 -22.35
N GLU A 236 29.83 -5.79 -23.52
CA GLU A 236 29.03 -5.45 -24.71
C GLU A 236 27.54 -5.67 -24.45
N ALA A 237 27.18 -6.76 -23.76
CA ALA A 237 25.80 -7.05 -23.40
C ALA A 237 25.20 -6.00 -22.47
N VAL A 238 25.98 -5.47 -21.52
CA VAL A 238 25.55 -4.39 -20.63
C VAL A 238 25.33 -3.10 -21.39
N ILE A 239 26.27 -2.71 -22.26
CA ILE A 239 26.15 -1.50 -23.08
C ILE A 239 24.88 -1.60 -23.92
N ASN A 240 24.72 -2.70 -24.67
CA ASN A 240 23.55 -2.91 -25.51
C ASN A 240 22.23 -2.92 -24.70
N PHE A 241 22.23 -3.54 -23.52
CA PHE A 241 21.05 -3.60 -22.65
C PHE A 241 20.63 -2.21 -22.15
N ILE A 242 21.56 -1.44 -21.58
CA ILE A 242 21.27 -0.10 -21.05
C ILE A 242 20.87 0.83 -22.20
N SER A 243 21.63 0.85 -23.31
CA SER A 243 21.32 1.68 -24.47
C SER A 243 19.95 1.35 -25.07
N THR A 244 19.57 0.07 -25.14
CA THR A 244 18.25 -0.35 -25.64
C THR A 244 17.13 0.16 -24.73
N LEU A 245 17.29 0.03 -23.41
CA LEU A 245 16.33 0.58 -22.45
C LEU A 245 16.22 2.10 -22.58
N THR A 246 17.35 2.81 -22.62
CA THR A 246 17.38 4.26 -22.75
C THR A 246 16.75 4.72 -24.07
N ARG A 247 16.97 4.00 -25.17
CA ARG A 247 16.37 4.32 -26.47
C ARG A 247 14.85 4.29 -26.42
N LEU A 248 14.29 3.25 -25.80
CA LEU A 248 12.84 3.09 -25.69
C LEU A 248 12.21 4.00 -24.62
N ALA A 249 12.95 4.32 -23.56
CA ALA A 249 12.46 5.12 -22.43
C ALA A 249 12.62 6.63 -22.62
N GLU A 250 13.71 7.06 -23.26
CA GLU A 250 14.19 8.45 -23.30
C GLU A 250 14.51 8.93 -24.72
N GLY A 251 14.55 8.04 -25.71
CA GLY A 251 14.79 8.35 -27.11
C GLY A 251 16.23 8.10 -27.57
N GLN A 252 16.42 8.11 -28.89
CA GLN A 252 17.69 7.75 -29.55
C GLN A 252 18.85 8.65 -29.14
N GLU A 253 18.66 9.97 -29.09
CA GLU A 253 19.75 10.91 -28.79
C GLU A 253 20.34 10.69 -27.39
N VAL A 254 19.50 10.35 -26.40
CA VAL A 254 19.95 10.07 -25.04
C VAL A 254 20.68 8.72 -25.00
N ALA A 255 20.16 7.72 -25.72
CA ALA A 255 20.78 6.40 -25.83
C ALA A 255 22.19 6.48 -26.42
N ASP A 256 22.39 7.24 -27.50
CA ASP A 256 23.70 7.40 -28.14
C ASP A 256 24.74 8.01 -27.18
N LYS A 257 24.32 9.01 -26.38
CA LYS A 257 25.17 9.63 -25.34
C LYS A 257 25.52 8.64 -24.23
N VAL A 258 24.56 7.82 -23.80
CA VAL A 258 24.76 6.78 -22.78
C VAL A 258 25.71 5.69 -23.30
N GLU A 259 25.52 5.24 -24.54
CA GLU A 259 26.35 4.23 -25.19
C GLU A 259 27.80 4.69 -25.32
N ALA A 260 28.01 5.91 -25.82
CA ALA A 260 29.34 6.51 -25.94
C ALA A 260 30.03 6.60 -24.57
N LYS A 261 29.30 7.01 -23.53
CA LYS A 261 29.85 7.15 -22.18
C LYS A 261 30.20 5.82 -21.54
N LEU A 262 29.35 4.80 -21.69
CA LEU A 262 29.65 3.47 -21.19
C LEU A 262 30.87 2.88 -21.90
N THR A 263 30.93 2.99 -23.23
CA THR A 263 32.04 2.52 -24.05
C THR A 263 33.36 3.20 -23.65
N GLU A 264 33.34 4.51 -23.44
CA GLU A 264 34.48 5.27 -22.93
C GLU A 264 34.93 4.74 -21.56
N ASN A 265 34.00 4.57 -20.60
CA ASN A 265 34.32 4.07 -19.26
C ASN A 265 34.98 2.67 -19.32
N PHE A 266 34.43 1.75 -20.12
CA PHE A 266 34.97 0.40 -20.27
C PHE A 266 36.31 0.34 -21.01
N SER A 267 36.67 1.38 -21.77
CA SER A 267 37.94 1.47 -22.47
C SER A 267 39.09 1.99 -21.58
N GLN A 268 38.79 2.60 -20.43
CA GLN A 268 39.78 3.25 -19.55
C GLN A 268 40.48 2.29 -18.55
N ASN A 269 40.57 0.99 -18.86
CA ASN A 269 41.18 -0.06 -18.01
C ASN A 269 40.59 -0.18 -16.58
N TYR A 270 39.41 0.38 -16.33
CA TYR A 270 38.72 0.20 -15.05
C TYR A 270 38.20 -1.22 -14.89
N SER A 271 38.03 -1.65 -13.64
CA SER A 271 37.28 -2.86 -13.34
C SER A 271 35.81 -2.70 -13.77
N PHE A 272 35.12 -3.83 -14.00
CA PHE A 272 33.72 -3.80 -14.42
C PHE A 272 32.86 -3.05 -13.37
N SER A 273 33.08 -3.35 -12.09
CA SER A 273 32.37 -2.69 -10.98
C SER A 273 32.60 -1.18 -10.97
N GLU A 274 33.84 -0.72 -11.14
CA GLU A 274 34.15 0.72 -11.20
C GLU A 274 33.49 1.41 -12.40
N CYS A 275 33.42 0.76 -13.57
CA CYS A 275 32.74 1.32 -14.74
C CYS A 275 31.24 1.53 -14.47
N ILE A 276 30.61 0.53 -13.88
CA ILE A 276 29.19 0.56 -13.50
C ILE A 276 28.96 1.64 -12.44
N GLU A 277 29.72 1.61 -11.34
CA GLU A 277 29.60 2.62 -10.29
C GLU A 277 29.80 4.04 -10.82
N LYS A 278 30.81 4.28 -11.67
CA LYS A 278 31.02 5.59 -12.28
C LYS A 278 29.85 6.02 -13.14
N TYR A 279 29.26 5.12 -13.93
CA TYR A 279 28.08 5.45 -14.72
C TYR A 279 26.89 5.86 -13.83
N PHE A 280 26.54 5.04 -12.85
CA PHE A 280 25.42 5.31 -11.94
C PHE A 280 25.70 6.53 -11.02
N TYR A 281 26.96 6.80 -10.67
CA TYR A 281 27.38 7.99 -9.95
C TYR A 281 27.31 9.26 -10.80
N LEU A 282 27.70 9.22 -12.08
CA LEU A 282 27.61 10.39 -12.96
C LEU A 282 26.17 10.78 -13.28
N GLN A 283 25.25 9.81 -13.29
CA GLN A 283 23.81 10.10 -13.36
C GLN A 283 23.32 10.86 -12.12
N LYS A 284 23.98 10.73 -10.95
CA LYS A 284 23.69 11.48 -9.73
C LYS A 284 24.07 12.96 -9.82
N THR A 285 25.17 13.30 -10.50
CA THR A 285 25.77 14.64 -10.44
C THR A 285 25.28 15.59 -11.52
N LYS A 286 24.74 15.07 -12.63
CA LYS A 286 24.28 15.91 -13.75
C LYS A 286 22.89 16.54 -13.55
N GLU A 287 22.01 15.95 -12.74
CA GLU A 287 20.61 16.39 -12.69
C GLU A 287 20.25 17.35 -11.55
N ASN A 288 21.13 17.62 -10.58
CA ASN A 288 20.95 18.60 -9.48
C ASN A 288 19.61 18.55 -8.72
N ASN A 289 18.79 17.54 -8.99
CA ASN A 289 17.45 17.30 -8.49
C ASN A 289 17.37 15.79 -8.26
N ASP A 290 16.73 15.37 -7.18
CA ASP A 290 16.50 13.96 -6.79
C ASP A 290 15.59 13.18 -7.79
N ILE A 291 15.52 13.59 -9.05
CA ILE A 291 14.64 13.03 -10.07
C ILE A 291 15.40 11.92 -10.79
N GLU A 292 15.01 10.67 -10.56
CA GLU A 292 15.56 9.54 -11.31
C GLU A 292 15.11 9.56 -12.78
N THR A 293 16.03 9.27 -13.70
CA THR A 293 15.71 9.14 -15.13
C THR A 293 14.72 7.99 -15.40
N PRO A 294 13.97 8.03 -16.51
CA PRO A 294 13.09 6.93 -16.94
C PRO A 294 13.80 5.56 -17.01
N THR A 295 15.02 5.50 -17.55
CA THR A 295 15.82 4.27 -17.59
C THR A 295 16.10 3.74 -16.19
N MET A 296 16.48 4.60 -15.24
CA MET A 296 16.78 4.19 -13.87
C MET A 296 15.58 3.59 -13.16
N LYS A 297 14.41 4.20 -13.37
CA LYS A 297 13.15 3.67 -12.84
C LYS A 297 12.87 2.29 -13.42
N ILE A 298 12.95 2.12 -14.74
CA ILE A 298 12.78 0.79 -15.34
C ILE A 298 13.78 -0.21 -14.74
N LEU A 299 15.07 0.12 -14.67
CA LEU A 299 16.07 -0.77 -14.07
C LEU A 299 15.73 -1.17 -12.63
N LYS A 300 15.28 -0.22 -11.80
CA LYS A 300 14.84 -0.50 -10.43
C LYS A 300 13.72 -1.53 -10.39
N SER A 301 12.79 -1.48 -11.34
CA SER A 301 11.62 -2.38 -11.39
C SER A 301 12.01 -3.83 -11.63
N LEU A 302 13.18 -4.08 -12.19
CA LEU A 302 13.68 -5.42 -12.52
C LEU A 302 14.31 -6.12 -11.31
N LEU A 303 14.65 -5.37 -10.28
CA LEU A 303 15.38 -5.90 -9.15
C LEU A 303 14.49 -6.79 -8.27
N PRO A 304 15.02 -7.90 -7.75
CA PRO A 304 14.25 -8.86 -6.94
C PRO A 304 13.65 -8.25 -5.67
N HIS A 305 14.24 -7.17 -5.14
CA HIS A 305 13.69 -6.50 -3.96
C HIS A 305 12.29 -5.90 -4.21
N VAL A 306 11.94 -5.55 -5.45
CA VAL A 306 10.62 -4.99 -5.77
C VAL A 306 9.54 -6.07 -5.62
N VAL A 307 9.82 -7.33 -5.95
CA VAL A 307 8.88 -8.46 -5.77
C VAL A 307 8.95 -9.10 -4.39
N LYS A 308 9.91 -8.69 -3.54
CA LYS A 308 10.10 -9.25 -2.19
C LYS A 308 8.83 -9.23 -1.33
N PRO A 309 7.98 -8.19 -1.34
CA PRO A 309 6.74 -8.20 -0.56
C PRO A 309 5.82 -9.37 -0.90
N PHE A 310 5.65 -9.66 -2.20
CA PHE A 310 4.88 -10.79 -2.69
C PHE A 310 5.48 -12.12 -2.19
N LEU A 311 6.80 -12.28 -2.35
CA LEU A 311 7.51 -13.48 -1.90
C LEU A 311 7.40 -13.69 -0.38
N MET A 312 7.47 -12.62 0.41
CA MET A 312 7.29 -12.70 1.86
C MET A 312 5.88 -13.15 2.23
N ASP A 313 4.86 -12.70 1.49
CA ASP A 313 3.50 -13.15 1.70
C ASP A 313 3.31 -14.62 1.32
N LEU A 314 3.84 -15.04 0.17
CA LEU A 314 3.87 -16.46 -0.24
C LEU A 314 4.54 -17.34 0.82
N HIS A 315 5.74 -16.98 1.27
CA HIS A 315 6.46 -17.73 2.31
C HIS A 315 5.68 -17.78 3.63
N THR A 316 4.94 -16.74 3.98
CA THR A 316 4.10 -16.74 5.19
C THR A 316 2.95 -17.74 5.05
N ASN A 317 2.25 -17.71 3.91
CA ASN A 317 1.09 -18.57 3.66
C ASN A 317 1.48 -20.05 3.45
N LEU A 318 2.68 -20.30 2.93
CA LEU A 318 3.23 -21.62 2.66
C LEU A 318 4.28 -22.05 3.70
N LYS A 319 4.21 -21.54 4.94
CA LYS A 319 5.23 -21.82 5.97
C LYS A 319 5.42 -23.32 6.24
N GLU A 320 4.34 -24.09 6.15
CA GLU A 320 4.33 -25.56 6.34
C GLU A 320 4.82 -26.33 5.09
N TYR A 321 4.96 -25.61 3.97
CA TYR A 321 5.30 -26.12 2.65
C TYR A 321 6.48 -25.35 2.07
N PRO A 322 7.69 -25.49 2.65
CA PRO A 322 8.85 -24.73 2.22
C PRO A 322 9.15 -24.99 0.75
N PHE A 323 9.57 -23.93 0.06
CA PHE A 323 9.85 -23.93 -1.37
C PHE A 323 11.15 -23.16 -1.66
N GLN A 324 11.70 -23.40 -2.84
CA GLN A 324 12.91 -22.78 -3.34
C GLN A 324 12.78 -22.44 -4.82
N LEU A 325 13.58 -21.45 -5.24
CA LEU A 325 13.70 -21.06 -6.63
C LEU A 325 14.21 -22.22 -7.49
N GLN A 326 13.52 -22.54 -8.58
CA GLN A 326 14.08 -23.41 -9.61
C GLN A 326 15.17 -22.64 -10.38
N GLU A 327 16.35 -23.24 -10.51
CA GLU A 327 17.49 -22.57 -11.15
C GLU A 327 17.15 -22.14 -12.60
N GLY A 328 17.45 -20.89 -12.93
CA GLY A 328 17.20 -20.31 -14.26
C GLY A 328 15.72 -20.08 -14.61
N SER A 329 14.78 -20.32 -13.68
CA SER A 329 13.34 -20.17 -13.97
C SER A 329 12.86 -18.72 -13.98
N ARG A 330 13.59 -17.82 -13.30
CA ARG A 330 13.20 -16.42 -13.21
C ARG A 330 13.39 -15.73 -14.57
N LYS A 331 12.32 -15.12 -15.06
CA LYS A 331 12.31 -14.28 -16.26
C LYS A 331 11.61 -12.96 -15.98
N VAL A 332 12.04 -11.91 -16.66
CA VAL A 332 11.45 -10.58 -16.57
C VAL A 332 11.19 -10.08 -17.98
N HIS A 333 9.94 -9.74 -18.30
CA HIS A 333 9.61 -9.14 -19.60
C HIS A 333 9.28 -7.66 -19.42
N ILE A 334 9.82 -6.82 -20.30
CA ILE A 334 9.50 -5.40 -20.36
C ILE A 334 8.79 -5.15 -21.68
N ASN A 335 7.52 -4.75 -21.61
CA ASN A 335 6.72 -4.39 -22.79
C ASN A 335 6.49 -2.89 -22.77
N PHE A 336 7.14 -2.17 -23.68
CA PHE A 336 6.92 -0.73 -23.81
C PHE A 336 5.55 -0.44 -24.42
N LYS A 337 4.96 0.68 -23.99
CA LYS A 337 3.69 1.21 -24.48
C LYS A 337 3.89 2.69 -24.78
N ARG A 338 2.98 3.30 -25.55
CA ARG A 338 3.08 4.72 -25.94
C ARG A 338 3.34 5.68 -24.78
N ASN A 339 2.77 5.41 -23.60
CA ASN A 339 2.85 6.28 -22.41
C ASN A 339 3.39 5.55 -21.17
N GLY A 340 4.11 4.45 -21.33
CA GLY A 340 4.43 3.60 -20.18
C GLY A 340 5.29 2.39 -20.52
N ALA A 341 5.57 1.59 -19.50
CA ALA A 341 6.10 0.25 -19.65
C ALA A 341 5.38 -0.72 -18.72
N LEU A 342 5.13 -1.94 -19.21
CA LEU A 342 4.65 -3.05 -18.40
C LEU A 342 5.83 -3.97 -18.10
N VAL A 343 6.13 -4.12 -16.82
CA VAL A 343 7.21 -5.00 -16.33
C VAL A 343 6.59 -6.21 -15.68
N VAL A 344 6.89 -7.39 -16.20
CA VAL A 344 6.32 -8.66 -15.78
C VAL A 344 7.43 -9.53 -15.21
N HIS A 345 7.41 -9.78 -13.91
CA HIS A 345 8.27 -10.78 -13.28
C HIS A 345 7.54 -12.11 -13.31
N ARG A 346 8.22 -13.14 -13.79
CA ARG A 346 7.69 -14.51 -13.84
C ARG A 346 8.74 -15.46 -13.31
N CYS A 347 8.31 -16.44 -12.52
CA CYS A 347 9.23 -17.34 -11.85
C CYS A 347 8.58 -18.68 -11.56
N ILE A 348 9.36 -19.75 -11.66
CA ILE A 348 8.94 -21.10 -11.26
C ILE A 348 9.67 -21.47 -9.98
N GLU A 349 8.91 -21.94 -9.00
CA GLU A 349 9.41 -22.41 -7.73
C GLU A 349 8.96 -23.85 -7.50
N GLN A 350 9.73 -24.53 -6.66
CA GLN A 350 9.50 -25.94 -6.35
C GLN A 350 9.61 -26.16 -4.85
N SER A 351 8.93 -27.19 -4.35
CA SER A 351 9.07 -27.63 -2.97
C SER A 351 10.54 -27.84 -2.60
N ALA A 352 10.90 -27.49 -1.36
CA ALA A 352 12.22 -27.76 -0.83
C ALA A 352 12.43 -29.28 -0.66
N SER A 353 11.36 -30.01 -0.32
CA SER A 353 11.38 -31.48 -0.31
C SER A 353 11.47 -32.03 -1.74
N GLN A 354 12.39 -32.97 -1.92
CA GLN A 354 12.53 -33.76 -3.16
C GLN A 354 11.75 -35.08 -3.07
N GLU A 355 11.04 -35.34 -1.96
CA GLU A 355 10.24 -36.55 -1.83
C GLU A 355 9.00 -36.48 -2.75
N PRO A 356 8.77 -37.50 -3.60
CA PRO A 356 7.64 -37.54 -4.52
C PRO A 356 6.26 -37.32 -3.87
N SER A 357 6.11 -37.71 -2.61
CA SER A 357 4.87 -37.55 -1.81
C SER A 357 4.60 -36.10 -1.40
N ASN A 358 5.63 -35.26 -1.42
CA ASN A 358 5.63 -33.87 -0.95
C ASN A 358 6.05 -32.88 -2.05
N PHE A 359 6.34 -33.37 -3.25
CA PHE A 359 6.87 -32.55 -4.35
C PHE A 359 5.76 -31.79 -5.07
N PHE A 360 5.97 -30.49 -5.27
CA PHE A 360 5.11 -29.63 -6.07
C PHE A 360 5.93 -28.52 -6.73
N THR A 361 5.44 -28.01 -7.86
CA THR A 361 5.98 -26.81 -8.49
C THR A 361 4.85 -25.82 -8.74
N PHE A 362 5.17 -24.55 -8.71
CA PHE A 362 4.23 -23.50 -9.05
C PHE A 362 4.94 -22.36 -9.74
N GLU A 363 4.19 -21.69 -10.60
CA GLU A 363 4.66 -20.55 -11.35
C GLU A 363 3.85 -19.33 -10.93
N TRP A 364 4.54 -18.24 -10.65
CA TRP A 364 3.92 -16.99 -10.26
C TRP A 364 4.32 -15.85 -11.19
N GLU A 365 3.46 -14.84 -11.24
CA GLU A 365 3.64 -13.63 -12.03
C GLU A 365 3.29 -12.39 -11.24
N VAL A 366 4.14 -11.36 -11.33
CA VAL A 366 3.89 -10.02 -10.77
C VAL A 366 4.03 -8.99 -11.86
N LYS A 367 2.97 -8.19 -12.07
CA LYS A 367 2.86 -7.18 -13.12
C LYS A 367 2.96 -5.78 -12.51
N PHE A 368 3.90 -4.99 -13.02
CA PHE A 368 4.06 -3.58 -12.67
C PHE A 368 3.81 -2.68 -13.88
N GLY A 369 2.94 -1.69 -13.71
CA GLY A 369 2.77 -0.59 -14.65
C GLY A 369 3.68 0.56 -14.25
N LEU A 370 4.50 1.02 -15.19
CA LEU A 370 5.24 2.27 -15.09
C LEU A 370 4.51 3.29 -15.96
N GLU A 371 3.84 4.24 -15.33
CA GLU A 371 2.98 5.21 -16.01
C GLU A 371 3.38 6.66 -15.72
N GLY A 372 2.92 7.56 -16.60
CA GLY A 372 3.09 9.01 -16.48
C GLY A 372 4.38 9.52 -17.13
N THR A 373 4.52 10.85 -17.15
CA THR A 373 5.73 11.52 -17.64
C THR A 373 6.94 11.05 -16.84
N ALA A 374 7.95 10.52 -17.52
CA ALA A 374 9.15 9.96 -16.92
C ALA A 374 8.92 8.83 -15.90
N PHE A 375 7.86 8.02 -16.08
CA PHE A 375 7.51 6.89 -15.21
C PHE A 375 7.41 7.28 -13.72
N SER A 376 6.76 8.40 -13.43
CA SER A 376 6.63 8.92 -12.06
C SER A 376 5.87 8.01 -11.09
N LYS A 377 5.08 7.06 -11.60
CA LYS A 377 4.24 6.18 -10.79
C LYS A 377 4.54 4.71 -11.09
N LEU A 378 4.83 3.95 -10.03
CA LEU A 378 4.82 2.49 -10.05
C LEU A 378 3.44 2.02 -9.60
N GLU A 379 2.73 1.30 -10.45
CA GLU A 379 1.45 0.68 -10.16
C GLU A 379 1.59 -0.84 -10.15
N VAL A 380 1.10 -1.49 -9.09
CA VAL A 380 1.03 -2.95 -9.04
C VAL A 380 -0.26 -3.38 -9.73
N LEU A 381 -0.14 -3.90 -10.95
CA LEU A 381 -1.29 -4.24 -11.81
C LEU A 381 -1.88 -5.61 -11.50
N GLY A 382 -1.07 -6.52 -10.95
CA GLY A 382 -1.53 -7.86 -10.61
C GLY A 382 -0.45 -8.75 -10.03
N MET A 383 -0.88 -9.73 -9.24
CA MET A 383 -0.06 -10.79 -8.65
C MET A 383 -0.82 -12.09 -8.78
N GLU A 384 -0.29 -13.05 -9.51
CA GLU A 384 -1.05 -14.24 -9.90
C GLU A 384 -0.20 -15.50 -9.77
N ILE A 385 -0.84 -16.61 -9.40
CA ILE A 385 -0.27 -17.95 -9.58
C ILE A 385 -0.77 -18.45 -10.92
N ILE A 386 0.14 -18.64 -11.87
CA ILE A 386 -0.18 -19.03 -13.24
C ILE A 386 -0.42 -20.53 -13.31
N THR A 387 0.49 -21.31 -12.73
CA THR A 387 0.43 -22.77 -12.76
C THR A 387 0.76 -23.36 -11.39
N LEU A 388 0.11 -24.47 -11.07
CA LEU A 388 0.39 -25.28 -9.89
C LEU A 388 0.38 -26.73 -10.35
N SER A 389 1.52 -27.39 -10.23
CA SER A 389 1.72 -28.77 -10.65
C SER A 389 2.17 -29.62 -9.47
N PHE A 390 1.72 -30.87 -9.46
CA PHE A 390 2.06 -31.82 -8.43
C PHE A 390 2.72 -33.04 -9.06
N HIS A 391 3.65 -33.65 -8.33
CA HIS A 391 4.06 -35.00 -8.68
C HIS A 391 2.86 -35.97 -8.58
N GLU A 392 2.90 -37.05 -9.36
CA GLU A 392 1.82 -38.04 -9.39
C GLU A 392 1.56 -38.61 -7.98
N GLN A 393 2.64 -38.88 -7.26
CA GLN A 393 2.66 -39.45 -5.92
C GLN A 393 2.36 -38.44 -4.80
N THR A 394 2.21 -37.15 -5.10
CA THR A 394 1.98 -36.13 -4.05
C THR A 394 0.69 -36.44 -3.28
N ALA A 395 0.77 -36.39 -1.95
CA ALA A 395 -0.33 -36.77 -1.08
C ALA A 395 -1.58 -35.90 -1.34
N LYS A 396 -2.76 -36.53 -1.39
CA LYS A 396 -4.04 -35.83 -1.65
C LYS A 396 -4.31 -34.68 -0.68
N LYS A 397 -3.95 -34.87 0.60
CA LYS A 397 -4.08 -33.84 1.65
C LYS A 397 -3.29 -32.57 1.28
N ILE A 398 -2.04 -32.73 0.86
CA ILE A 398 -1.15 -31.62 0.46
C ILE A 398 -1.71 -30.91 -0.77
N LYS A 399 -2.18 -31.66 -1.77
CA LYS A 399 -2.82 -31.09 -2.96
C LYS A 399 -3.99 -30.17 -2.57
N TYR A 400 -4.87 -30.66 -1.72
CA TYR A 400 -6.04 -29.90 -1.25
C TYR A 400 -5.67 -28.65 -0.45
N GLU A 401 -4.74 -28.78 0.50
CA GLU A 401 -4.31 -27.65 1.34
C GLU A 401 -3.64 -26.56 0.50
N LEU A 402 -2.73 -26.92 -0.42
CA LEU A 402 -2.08 -25.97 -1.31
C LEU A 402 -3.07 -25.30 -2.26
N GLN A 403 -4.01 -26.06 -2.84
CA GLN A 403 -5.08 -25.49 -3.66
C GLN A 403 -5.92 -24.47 -2.89
N SER A 404 -6.26 -24.75 -1.63
CA SER A 404 -6.99 -23.81 -0.78
C SER A 404 -6.17 -22.56 -0.44
N ILE A 405 -4.87 -22.72 -0.15
CA ILE A 405 -3.98 -21.59 0.12
C ILE A 405 -3.89 -20.68 -1.11
N PHE A 406 -3.62 -21.25 -2.28
CA PHE A 406 -3.50 -20.47 -3.50
C PHE A 406 -4.82 -19.83 -3.94
N ALA A 407 -5.97 -20.47 -3.72
CA ALA A 407 -7.28 -19.85 -3.96
C ALA A 407 -7.46 -18.56 -3.15
N ASN A 408 -6.99 -18.54 -1.90
CA ASN A 408 -7.05 -17.34 -1.05
C ASN A 408 -6.08 -16.24 -1.51
N ILE A 409 -4.89 -16.62 -1.96
CA ILE A 409 -3.88 -15.68 -2.50
C ILE A 409 -4.35 -15.06 -3.83
N ILE A 410 -5.04 -15.85 -4.67
CA ILE A 410 -5.65 -15.37 -5.90
C ILE A 410 -6.80 -14.40 -5.60
N GLN A 411 -7.63 -14.68 -4.59
CA GLN A 411 -8.72 -13.79 -4.19
C GLN A 411 -8.22 -12.48 -3.60
N SER A 412 -7.16 -12.48 -2.78
CA SER A 412 -6.57 -11.25 -2.24
C SER A 412 -5.91 -10.39 -3.33
N ALA A 413 -5.39 -11.00 -4.39
CA ALA A 413 -4.84 -10.30 -5.55
C ALA A 413 -5.90 -9.74 -6.51
N SER A 414 -7.12 -10.27 -6.51
CA SER A 414 -8.24 -9.73 -7.31
C SER A 414 -8.79 -8.40 -6.79
N ALA A 415 -8.45 -8.02 -5.54
CA ALA A 415 -8.80 -6.71 -4.95
C ALA A 415 -8.02 -5.52 -5.58
N PHE A 416 -7.15 -5.77 -6.56
CA PHE A 416 -6.31 -4.78 -7.24
C PHE A 416 -6.88 -4.26 -8.57
N GLN A 417 -8.06 -4.70 -9.00
CA GLN A 417 -8.64 -4.28 -10.28
C GLN A 417 -9.49 -2.99 -10.14
N SER A 418 -9.12 -1.96 -10.90
CA SER A 418 -9.97 -0.85 -11.33
C SER A 418 -11.13 -1.36 -12.22
N PRO A 419 -12.31 -0.71 -12.26
CA PRO A 419 -13.56 -1.35 -12.65
C PRO A 419 -13.78 -1.32 -14.16
N VAL A 420 -13.06 -2.14 -14.94
CA VAL A 420 -13.45 -2.42 -16.34
C VAL A 420 -13.09 -3.86 -16.72
N THR A 421 -14.14 -4.71 -16.80
CA THR A 421 -14.31 -5.96 -17.59
C THR A 421 -13.14 -6.97 -17.59
N SER A 422 -13.16 -8.04 -16.78
CA SER A 422 -13.93 -9.29 -16.91
C SER A 422 -13.14 -10.47 -17.51
N VAL A 423 -12.91 -11.47 -16.62
CA VAL A 423 -12.93 -12.94 -16.85
C VAL A 423 -11.65 -13.56 -17.47
N SER A 424 -11.00 -14.53 -16.82
CA SER A 424 -11.50 -15.90 -16.60
C SER A 424 -11.67 -16.34 -15.14
N VAL A 425 -12.54 -15.62 -14.42
CA VAL A 425 -13.37 -16.20 -13.35
C VAL A 425 -14.26 -17.34 -13.90
N SER A 426 -14.49 -17.39 -15.23
CA SER A 426 -15.31 -18.40 -15.90
C SER A 426 -14.76 -19.82 -15.80
N GLN A 427 -13.44 -20.03 -15.85
CA GLN A 427 -12.87 -21.39 -15.76
C GLN A 427 -12.89 -21.93 -14.33
N LEU A 428 -12.75 -21.06 -13.32
CA LEU A 428 -12.86 -21.44 -11.91
C LEU A 428 -14.32 -21.70 -11.51
N LEU A 429 -15.28 -20.89 -11.99
CA LEU A 429 -16.71 -21.10 -11.77
C LEU A 429 -17.23 -22.32 -12.56
N GLN A 430 -16.69 -22.63 -13.73
CA GLN A 430 -17.08 -23.81 -14.51
C GLN A 430 -16.55 -25.11 -13.88
N ALA A 431 -15.39 -25.10 -13.23
CA ALA A 431 -14.91 -26.23 -12.42
C ALA A 431 -15.72 -26.40 -11.13
N VAL A 432 -16.10 -25.30 -10.46
CA VAL A 432 -16.99 -25.34 -9.29
C VAL A 432 -18.41 -25.81 -9.68
N LEU A 433 -18.95 -25.38 -10.83
CA LEU A 433 -20.24 -25.84 -11.36
C LEU A 433 -20.20 -27.31 -11.84
N GLN A 434 -19.07 -27.79 -12.36
CA GLN A 434 -18.86 -29.21 -12.67
C GLN A 434 -18.74 -30.07 -11.40
N THR A 435 -18.20 -29.50 -10.32
CA THR A 435 -18.12 -30.18 -9.01
C THR A 435 -19.49 -30.19 -8.30
N LEU A 436 -20.31 -29.16 -8.47
CA LEU A 436 -21.70 -29.08 -7.98
C LEU A 436 -22.67 -29.96 -8.77
N HIS A 437 -22.44 -30.18 -10.07
CA HIS A 437 -23.22 -31.15 -10.88
C HIS A 437 -22.89 -32.62 -10.58
N ALA A 438 -21.72 -32.90 -9.98
CA ALA A 438 -21.32 -34.25 -9.57
C ALA A 438 -21.89 -34.66 -8.20
N SER A 439 -22.46 -33.72 -7.44
CA SER A 439 -23.08 -33.94 -6.13
C SER A 439 -24.60 -34.03 -6.25
N ASP A 440 -25.10 -35.09 -6.89
CA ASP A 440 -26.50 -35.50 -6.86
C ASP A 440 -26.82 -36.26 -5.55
N LYS A 441 -26.51 -35.62 -4.40
CA LYS A 441 -26.90 -36.10 -3.07
C LYS A 441 -27.27 -34.92 -2.18
N GLU A 442 -28.54 -34.93 -1.79
CA GLU A 442 -29.22 -34.02 -0.87
C GLU A 442 -28.35 -33.58 0.31
N LEU A 443 -28.24 -32.26 0.48
CA LEU A 443 -27.75 -31.65 1.72
C LEU A 443 -28.81 -30.67 2.21
N ILE A 444 -29.68 -31.17 3.08
CA ILE A 444 -30.68 -30.40 3.83
C ILE A 444 -29.94 -29.56 4.87
N ILE A 445 -29.94 -28.24 4.73
CA ILE A 445 -29.48 -27.30 5.75
C ILE A 445 -30.72 -26.64 6.37
N GLN A 446 -31.02 -27.03 7.62
CA GLN A 446 -32.08 -26.43 8.44
C GLN A 446 -31.62 -25.09 9.04
N ASN A 447 -32.55 -24.13 9.01
CA ASN A 447 -32.64 -22.86 9.72
C ASN A 447 -31.68 -22.61 10.91
N THR A 448 -30.90 -21.53 10.82
CA THR A 448 -30.47 -20.77 12.01
C THR A 448 -30.78 -19.28 11.82
N LYS A 449 -31.76 -18.81 12.59
CA LYS A 449 -32.10 -17.40 12.81
C LYS A 449 -31.15 -16.83 13.88
N PHE A 450 -30.62 -15.62 13.66
CA PHE A 450 -30.03 -14.80 14.71
C PHE A 450 -31.10 -13.84 15.26
N GLU A 451 -31.73 -14.22 16.36
CA GLU A 451 -32.54 -13.33 17.21
C GLU A 451 -31.81 -13.23 18.57
N ASN A 452 -31.64 -12.00 19.08
CA ASN A 452 -31.14 -11.58 20.42
C ASN A 452 -29.68 -11.11 20.55
N VAL A 453 -29.45 -9.80 20.35
CA VAL A 453 -28.42 -9.04 21.09
C VAL A 453 -29.15 -7.98 21.93
N ASN A 454 -28.94 -8.03 23.25
CA ASN A 454 -29.62 -7.18 24.23
C ASN A 454 -29.00 -5.77 24.25
N VAL A 455 -29.81 -4.76 23.88
CA VAL A 455 -29.43 -3.33 23.80
C VAL A 455 -28.92 -2.77 25.14
N VAL A 456 -29.33 -3.36 26.27
CA VAL A 456 -28.90 -2.95 27.62
C VAL A 456 -27.40 -3.17 27.83
N THR A 457 -26.85 -4.28 27.32
CA THR A 457 -25.42 -4.61 27.44
C THR A 457 -24.53 -3.66 26.63
N LEU A 458 -25.06 -3.08 25.55
CA LEU A 458 -24.35 -2.13 24.71
C LEU A 458 -24.22 -0.74 25.38
N LEU A 459 -25.25 -0.34 26.14
CA LEU A 459 -25.29 0.95 26.83
C LEU A 459 -24.41 0.97 28.10
N GLU A 460 -24.30 -0.14 28.82
CA GLU A 460 -23.42 -0.27 29.99
C GLU A 460 -21.91 -0.22 29.63
N CYS A 461 -21.54 -0.68 28.43
CA CYS A 461 -20.17 -0.56 27.93
C CYS A 461 -19.80 0.88 27.56
N LEU A 462 -20.73 1.64 26.98
CA LEU A 462 -20.54 3.04 26.59
C LEU A 462 -20.34 3.97 27.81
N ASP A 463 -21.08 3.73 28.89
CA ASP A 463 -20.97 4.51 30.13
C ASP A 463 -19.63 4.27 30.87
N ARG A 464 -19.06 3.05 30.77
CA ARG A 464 -17.71 2.76 31.29
C ARG A 464 -16.61 3.42 30.47
N THR A 465 -16.75 3.54 29.15
CA THR A 465 -15.75 4.16 28.27
C THR A 465 -15.66 5.68 28.47
N LEU A 466 -16.79 6.33 28.75
CA LEU A 466 -16.86 7.79 28.94
C LEU A 466 -16.27 8.27 30.29
N ASN A 467 -16.26 7.40 31.31
CA ASN A 467 -15.69 7.72 32.63
C ASN A 467 -14.14 7.68 32.70
N LEU A 468 -13.44 7.31 31.62
CA LEU A 468 -11.99 7.04 31.63
C LEU A 468 -11.07 8.15 31.05
N CYS A 469 -11.57 9.32 30.63
CA CYS A 469 -10.75 10.32 29.92
C CYS A 469 -10.88 11.77 30.47
N PRO A 470 -10.11 12.17 31.51
CA PRO A 470 -10.29 13.45 32.18
C PRO A 470 -9.43 14.64 31.70
N ASN A 471 -8.51 14.49 30.73
CA ASN A 471 -7.59 15.59 30.35
C ASN A 471 -7.38 15.75 28.82
N LEU A 472 -7.69 16.92 28.26
CA LEU A 472 -7.43 17.35 26.87
C LEU A 472 -6.71 18.73 26.86
N PRO A 473 -5.56 18.92 26.16
CA PRO A 473 -4.98 20.23 25.90
C PRO A 473 -5.06 20.69 24.42
N SER A 474 -4.67 21.96 24.23
CA SER A 474 -5.09 22.97 23.24
C SER A 474 -4.53 22.89 21.80
N VAL A 475 -5.28 23.50 20.86
CA VAL A 475 -5.09 23.45 19.39
C VAL A 475 -4.63 24.82 18.85
N PHE A 476 -3.52 24.86 18.11
CA PHE A 476 -2.96 26.06 17.47
C PHE A 476 -3.16 26.03 15.95
N VAL A 477 -3.43 27.20 15.34
CA VAL A 477 -3.69 27.34 13.89
C VAL A 477 -2.89 28.56 13.37
N PRO A 478 -1.93 28.40 12.43
CA PRO A 478 -1.31 29.55 11.78
C PRO A 478 -2.16 30.01 10.59
N SER A 479 -2.35 31.32 10.47
CA SER A 479 -3.02 31.96 9.34
C SER A 479 -2.04 32.22 8.19
N LYS A 480 -2.51 32.09 6.95
CA LYS A 480 -1.93 32.81 5.82
C LYS A 480 -3.01 33.59 5.08
N LYS A 481 -2.60 34.81 4.73
CA LYS A 481 -3.34 35.94 4.20
C LYS A 481 -3.88 35.67 2.79
N SER A 482 -5.10 36.13 2.55
CA SER A 482 -5.54 36.82 1.33
C SER A 482 -6.71 37.69 1.71
#